data_AF-J3QQW6-F1
#
_entry.id   AF-J3QQW6-F1
#
_cell.length_a   1.000
_cell.length_b   1.000
_cell.length_c   1.000
_cell.angle_alpha   90.00
_cell.angle_beta   90.00
_cell.angle_gamma   90.00
#
_symmetry.space_group_name_H-M   'P 1'
#
loop_
_entity.id
_entity.type
_entity.pdbx_description
1 polymer ?
#
loop_
_entity_poly.entity_id
_entity_poly.type
_entity_poly.pdbx_seq_one_letter_code
_entity_poly.pdbx_strand_id
1 'polypeptide(L)' 'MLDDNNHLIQCIMDSQNKGKTSECSQYQQMLHTNLVYLATIADSNQNMQSLLPAV' A
#
# COMPACT_ATOMS: atom_id res chain seq x y z
N MET A 1 7.62 -7.00 -4.92
CA MET A 1 6.24 -6.68 -4.47
C MET A 1 6.05 -6.93 -2.98
N LEU A 2 6.15 -8.17 -2.48
CA LEU A 2 5.98 -8.42 -1.04
C LEU A 2 7.15 -7.84 -0.21
N ASP A 3 8.39 -8.02 -0.69
CA ASP A 3 9.58 -7.41 -0.08
C ASP A 3 9.54 -5.88 -0.12
N ASP A 4 9.04 -5.30 -1.23
CA ASP A 4 8.87 -3.84 -1.34
C ASP A 4 7.86 -3.31 -0.34
N ASN A 5 6.76 -4.04 -0.08
CA ASN A 5 5.80 -3.69 0.96
C ASN A 5 6.42 -3.77 2.36
N ASN A 6 7.25 -4.78 2.59
CA ASN A 6 7.94 -4.96 3.87
C ASN A 6 8.94 -3.82 4.11
N HIS A 7 9.66 -3.41 3.07
CA HIS A 7 10.56 -2.25 3.10
C HIS A 7 9.80 -0.94 3.32
N LEU A 8 8.66 -0.75 2.65
CA LEU A 8 7.78 0.41 2.85
C LEU A 8 7.29 0.51 4.30
N ILE A 9 6.87 -0.61 4.90
CA ILE A 9 6.43 -0.65 6.31
C ILE A 9 7.58 -0.24 7.25
N GLN A 10 8.80 -0.71 7.00
CA GLN A 10 9.99 -0.30 7.77
C GLN A 10 10.28 1.20 7.61
N CYS A 11 10.24 1.72 6.39
CA CYS A 11 10.42 3.16 6.13
C CYS A 11 9.33 4.01 6.79
N ILE A 12 8.06 3.57 6.75
CA ILE A 12 6.95 4.26 7.44
C ILE A 12 7.19 4.34 8.95
N MET A 13 7.61 3.24 9.58
CA MET A 13 7.92 3.22 11.00
C MET A 13 9.09 4.15 11.33
N ASP A 14 10.16 4.14 10.53
CA ASP A 14 11.32 5.00 10.75
C ASP A 14 11.00 6.49 10.53
N SER A 15 10.21 6.82 9.50
CA SER A 15 9.69 8.17 9.27
C SER A 15 8.80 8.67 10.41
N GLN A 16 7.95 7.83 10.99
CA GLN A 16 7.15 8.19 12.17
C GLN A 16 8.02 8.44 13.39
N ASN A 17 8.99 7.56 13.67
CA ASN A 17 9.93 7.73 14.78
C ASN A 17 10.75 9.02 14.67
N LYS A 18 11.07 9.45 13.44
CA LYS A 18 11.79 10.69 13.14
C LYS A 18 10.89 11.94 13.07
N GLY A 19 9.58 11.81 13.22
CA GLY A 19 8.62 12.92 13.10
C GLY A 19 8.42 13.43 11.67
N LYS A 20 8.82 12.66 10.65
CA LYS A 20 8.71 13.00 9.22
C LYS A 20 7.34 12.59 8.66
N THR A 21 6.30 13.30 9.08
CA THR A 21 4.90 13.02 8.69
C THR A 21 4.66 13.10 7.18
N SER A 22 5.36 13.99 6.46
CA SER A 22 5.22 14.11 4.99
C SER A 22 5.72 12.86 4.25
N GLU A 23 6.92 12.37 4.58
CA GLU A 23 7.48 11.13 4.03
C GLU A 23 6.61 9.91 4.42
N CYS A 24 6.14 9.87 5.68
CA CYS A 24 5.25 8.82 6.15
C CYS A 24 3.96 8.71 5.31
N SER A 25 3.28 9.83 5.03
CA SER A 25 2.06 9.82 4.22
C SER A 25 2.32 9.35 2.78
N GLN A 26 3.46 9.73 2.19
CA GLN A 26 3.84 9.27 0.86
C GLN A 26 4.06 7.76 0.81
N TYR A 27 4.84 7.22 1.77
CA TYR A 27 5.08 5.79 1.84
C TYR A 27 3.80 5.00 2.16
N GLN A 28 2.88 5.54 2.96
CA GLN A 28 1.56 4.95 3.20
C GLN A 28 0.72 4.85 1.91
N GLN A 29 0.71 5.90 1.08
CA GLN A 29 -0.01 5.90 -0.20
C GLN A 29 0.53 4.81 -1.14
N MET A 30 1.87 4.68 -1.21
CA MET A 30 2.52 3.63 -2.00
C MET A 30 2.19 2.23 -1.49
N LEU A 31 2.30 2.01 -0.17
CA LEU A 31 1.98 0.72 0.46
C LEU A 31 0.51 0.35 0.20
N HIS A 32 -0.42 1.28 0.37
CA HIS A 32 -1.83 1.08 0.09
C HIS A 32 -2.06 0.67 -1.37
N THR A 33 -1.42 1.38 -2.32
CA THR A 33 -1.54 1.07 -3.75
C THR A 33 -1.04 -0.35 -4.06
N ASN A 34 0.08 -0.76 -3.49
CA ASN A 34 0.62 -2.10 -3.68
C ASN A 34 -0.27 -3.19 -3.07
N LEU A 35 -0.83 -2.94 -1.89
CA LEU A 35 -1.77 -3.86 -1.23
C LEU A 35 -3.07 -3.98 -2.01
N VAL A 36 -3.62 -2.87 -2.49
CA VAL A 36 -4.81 -2.87 -3.35
C VAL A 36 -4.52 -3.55 -4.68
N TYR A 37 -3.33 -3.37 -5.28
CA TYR A 37 -2.94 -4.06 -6.50
C TYR A 37 -2.84 -5.57 -6.29
N LEU A 38 -2.20 -6.00 -5.20
CA LEU A 38 -2.12 -7.42 -4.83
C LEU A 38 -3.50 -8.01 -4.53
N ALA A 39 -4.36 -7.28 -3.81
CA ALA A 39 -5.74 -7.67 -3.55
C ALA A 39 -6.52 -7.75 -4.86
N THR A 40 -6.42 -6.76 -5.73
CA THR A 40 -7.06 -6.73 -7.06
C THR A 40 -6.61 -7.89 -7.92
N ILE A 41 -5.33 -8.27 -7.92
CA ILE A 41 -4.85 -9.44 -8.67
C ILE A 41 -5.36 -10.73 -8.02
N ALA A 42 -5.30 -10.85 -6.70
CA ALA A 42 -5.82 -12.02 -5.99
C ALA A 42 -7.33 -12.20 -6.23
N ASP A 43 -8.08 -11.11 -6.27
CA ASP A 43 -9.52 -11.05 -6.49
C ASP A 43 -9.88 -11.17 -7.99
N SER A 44 -9.07 -10.63 -8.90
CA SER A 44 -9.22 -10.81 -10.36
C SER A 44 -8.89 -12.24 -10.81
N ASN A 45 -8.11 -12.99 -10.05
CA ASN A 45 -8.00 -14.45 -10.18
C ASN A 45 -9.29 -15.18 -9.72
N GLN A 46 -10.24 -14.49 -9.08
CA GLN A 46 -11.54 -15.03 -8.66
C GLN A 46 -12.74 -14.47 -9.46
N ASN A 47 -12.79 -13.21 -9.90
CA ASN A 47 -13.70 -12.66 -10.91
C ASN A 47 -13.40 -11.17 -11.21
N MET A 48 -13.01 -10.86 -12.45
CA MET A 48 -12.55 -9.56 -12.98
C MET A 48 -13.40 -8.28 -12.76
N GLN A 49 -14.51 -8.21 -12.02
CA GLN A 49 -15.52 -7.18 -12.37
C GLN A 49 -16.50 -6.66 -11.31
N SER A 50 -16.04 -6.40 -10.08
CA SER A 50 -16.77 -5.51 -9.17
C SER A 50 -15.82 -4.38 -8.72
N LEU A 51 -15.51 -3.47 -9.63
CA LEU A 51 -16.18 -2.16 -9.67
C LEU A 51 -15.95 -1.41 -8.35
N LEU A 52 -14.82 -0.71 -8.28
CA LEU A 52 -14.59 0.40 -7.35
C LEU A 52 -15.83 1.31 -7.36
N PRO A 53 -16.38 1.63 -6.18
CA PRO A 53 -16.21 3.02 -5.73
C PRO A 53 -16.13 3.16 -4.21
N ALA A 54 -15.25 4.05 -3.74
CA ALA A 54 -15.55 5.02 -2.69
C ALA A 54 -14.29 5.82 -2.35
N VAL A 55 -14.20 7.05 -2.86
CA VAL A 55 -14.35 8.28 -2.06
C VAL A 55 -14.73 9.43 -2.98
#